data_AF-A0A6D2HDV0-F1
#
_entry.id   AF-A0A6D2HDV0-F1
#
_cell.length_a   1.000
_cell.length_b   1.000
_cell.length_c   1.000
_cell.angle_alpha   90.00
_cell.angle_beta   90.00
_cell.angle_gamma   90.00
#
_symmetry.space_group_name_H-M   'P 1'
#
loop_
_entity.id
_entity.type
_entity.pdbx_description
1 polymer ?
#
loop_
_entity_poly.entity_id
_entity_poly.type
_entity_poly.pdbx_seq_one_letter_code
_entity_poly.pdbx_strand_id
1 'polypeptide(L)'
;MEISKEPKTKIDEISHSLSFSTSNAAGDSSWDKFPFFRHRSRQITRDTWLVSVFVLLQIVIFAVTMGINDCSRNSHGHCAGKILGRFSFQPLSENPMLGPSASTFEHMGGLYWKALVEKHEVWRILTSPWLHSGLFHLFINLGSLIFVGIYMEQQYGPLRIAVIYILSGVVGSLFAALFVRNVPSISSGAAFFGLIGAMLAELARNWNLYSSKISALVMIFTIFTVNFLIGFLPYIDNFANIGGFISGFLLGFVLLFAPQLREVAPPPHKAKLFEDDMRRSTRRLKEMFDRPILRIICLVVFCGILAGVLVAASWGINLNSHCKWCRYVDCIPTRKWSCSDMTASCEAMVSDAQLTLTCMANGRFRIFPFTNISQARTQDLCTLVCS
;
A
#
# COMPACT_ATOMS: atom_id res chain seq x y z
N MET A 1 -35.98 -77.73 27.12
CA MET A 1 -36.18 -76.69 28.16
C MET A 1 -34.80 -76.20 28.54
N GLU A 2 -34.14 -75.37 27.71
CA GLU A 2 -34.40 -73.92 27.56
C GLU A 2 -34.57 -73.27 28.94
N ILE A 3 -33.68 -72.36 29.36
CA ILE A 3 -33.58 -71.02 28.77
C ILE A 3 -32.12 -70.58 28.53
N SER A 4 -31.96 -69.98 27.35
CA SER A 4 -30.82 -69.30 26.75
C SER A 4 -30.27 -68.10 27.56
N LYS A 5 -28.93 -67.93 27.53
CA LYS A 5 -28.27 -66.62 27.56
C LYS A 5 -27.16 -66.60 26.50
N GLU A 6 -27.37 -65.72 25.52
CA GLU A 6 -26.57 -65.45 24.32
C GLU A 6 -25.22 -64.74 24.60
N PRO A 7 -24.32 -64.67 23.58
CA PRO A 7 -22.87 -64.68 23.78
C PRO A 7 -22.18 -63.30 23.78
N LYS A 8 -20.95 -63.32 24.30
CA LYS A 8 -19.94 -62.26 24.26
C LYS A 8 -19.65 -61.82 22.82
N THR A 9 -19.95 -60.58 22.48
CA THR A 9 -19.44 -59.92 21.28
C THR A 9 -18.02 -59.41 21.50
N LYS A 10 -17.19 -59.85 20.57
CA LYS A 10 -15.82 -59.46 20.28
C LYS A 10 -15.82 -58.05 19.66
N ILE A 11 -14.64 -57.43 19.72
CA ILE A 11 -14.11 -56.37 18.83
C ILE A 11 -13.92 -55.00 19.51
N ASP A 12 -12.78 -54.93 20.18
CA ASP A 12 -11.95 -53.76 20.47
C ASP A 12 -11.61 -52.93 19.21
N GLU A 13 -12.55 -52.14 18.69
CA GLU A 13 -12.28 -51.27 17.50
C GLU A 13 -12.78 -49.83 17.61
N ILE A 14 -13.12 -49.32 18.81
CA ILE A 14 -13.65 -47.94 18.93
C ILE A 14 -13.03 -47.17 20.13
N SER A 15 -11.77 -47.41 20.46
CA SER A 15 -11.05 -46.61 21.49
C SER A 15 -9.65 -46.15 21.08
N HIS A 16 -9.28 -46.29 19.81
CA HIS A 16 -8.05 -45.71 19.25
C HIS A 16 -8.35 -44.60 18.24
N SER A 17 -8.74 -43.40 18.70
CA SER A 17 -8.65 -42.19 17.88
C SER A 17 -8.68 -40.89 18.69
N LEU A 18 -8.01 -40.84 19.85
CA LEU A 18 -7.71 -39.57 20.54
C LEU A 18 -6.40 -39.70 21.31
N SER A 19 -5.31 -39.92 20.57
CA SER A 19 -3.97 -39.62 21.05
C SER A 19 -3.32 -38.67 20.05
N PHE A 20 -3.04 -37.47 20.54
CA PHE A 20 -2.30 -36.41 19.88
C PHE A 20 -0.87 -36.90 19.64
N SER A 21 -0.65 -37.59 18.52
CA SER A 21 0.68 -37.85 17.99
C SER A 21 1.03 -36.75 17.02
N THR A 22 2.00 -35.93 17.42
CA THR A 22 2.79 -35.02 16.59
C THR A 22 3.38 -35.77 15.40
N SER A 23 2.68 -35.78 14.27
CA SER A 23 3.24 -36.17 12.99
C SER A 23 3.72 -34.90 12.28
N ASN A 24 5.05 -34.83 12.12
CA ASN A 24 5.72 -33.92 11.20
C ASN A 24 5.22 -34.17 9.77
N ALA A 25 4.10 -33.56 9.41
CA ALA A 25 3.73 -33.35 8.02
C ALA A 25 4.43 -32.06 7.59
N ALA A 26 5.49 -32.19 6.78
CA ALA A 26 5.97 -31.09 5.97
C ALA A 26 4.81 -30.65 5.06
N GLY A 27 4.04 -29.67 5.54
CA GLY A 27 2.94 -29.09 4.78
C GLY A 27 3.52 -28.41 3.56
N ASP A 28 3.21 -28.97 2.39
CA ASP A 28 3.34 -28.29 1.10
C ASP A 28 2.62 -26.94 1.23
N SER A 29 3.39 -25.86 1.27
CA SER A 29 2.84 -24.55 1.58
C SER A 29 2.01 -24.10 0.39
N SER A 30 0.86 -23.45 0.59
CA SER A 30 0.01 -23.00 -0.54
C SER A 30 0.74 -22.08 -1.51
N TRP A 31 1.89 -21.53 -1.11
CA TRP A 31 2.77 -20.68 -1.91
C TRP A 31 3.61 -21.45 -2.93
N ASP A 32 3.90 -22.73 -2.70
CA ASP A 32 4.59 -23.61 -3.65
C ASP A 32 3.76 -23.84 -4.92
N LYS A 33 2.44 -23.65 -4.83
CA LYS A 33 1.50 -23.71 -5.97
C LYS A 33 1.57 -22.48 -6.87
N PHE A 34 2.13 -21.36 -6.41
CA PHE A 34 2.34 -20.19 -7.27
C PHE A 34 3.70 -20.31 -7.96
N PRO A 35 3.75 -20.54 -9.29
CA PRO A 35 4.97 -20.85 -10.03
C PRO A 35 6.02 -19.72 -10.01
N PHE A 36 5.65 -18.55 -9.49
CA PHE A 36 6.46 -17.33 -9.44
C PHE A 36 7.43 -17.28 -8.25
N PHE A 37 7.08 -17.86 -7.10
CA PHE A 37 7.86 -17.74 -5.86
C PHE A 37 8.78 -18.94 -5.58
N ARG A 38 8.97 -19.81 -6.57
CA ARG A 38 9.77 -21.03 -6.44
C ARG A 38 11.26 -20.72 -6.29
N HIS A 39 11.69 -20.41 -5.07
CA HIS A 39 13.09 -20.34 -4.71
C HIS A 39 13.64 -21.77 -4.52
N ARG A 40 14.89 -22.02 -4.93
CA ARG A 40 15.52 -23.37 -4.84
C ARG A 40 15.86 -23.81 -3.41
N SER A 41 15.53 -23.03 -2.39
CA SER A 41 15.85 -23.32 -0.98
C SER A 41 14.59 -23.57 -0.17
N ARG A 42 14.66 -24.52 0.78
CA ARG A 42 13.61 -24.81 1.78
C ARG A 42 13.03 -23.52 2.37
N GLN A 43 11.75 -23.27 2.12
CA GLN A 43 11.00 -22.18 2.74
C GLN A 43 10.76 -22.53 4.21
N ILE A 44 11.34 -21.74 5.13
CA ILE A 44 11.05 -21.84 6.56
C ILE A 44 9.70 -21.15 6.77
N THR A 45 8.69 -21.88 7.25
CA THR A 45 7.41 -21.30 7.66
C THR A 45 7.65 -20.41 8.88
N ARG A 46 7.77 -19.11 8.65
CA ARG A 46 7.83 -18.10 9.70
C ARG A 46 6.45 -17.49 9.90
N ASP A 47 6.13 -17.16 11.16
CA ASP A 47 4.91 -16.44 11.51
C ASP A 47 4.89 -15.07 10.80
N THR A 48 3.77 -14.78 10.12
CA THR A 48 3.56 -13.50 9.41
C THR A 48 2.68 -12.54 10.21
N TRP A 49 3.08 -12.33 11.45
CA TRP A 49 2.31 -11.52 12.41
C TRP A 49 2.36 -10.03 12.05
N LEU A 50 3.46 -9.54 11.46
CA LEU A 50 3.60 -8.13 11.12
C LEU A 50 2.59 -7.74 10.05
N VAL A 51 2.51 -8.50 8.96
CA VAL A 51 1.57 -8.20 7.87
C VAL A 51 0.13 -8.28 8.39
N SER A 52 -0.17 -9.24 9.26
CA SER A 52 -1.48 -9.35 9.91
C SER A 52 -1.81 -8.11 10.75
N VAL A 53 -0.85 -7.59 11.52
CA VAL A 53 -1.00 -6.35 12.30
C VAL A 53 -1.23 -5.15 11.39
N PHE A 54 -0.46 -5.00 10.30
CA PHE A 54 -0.64 -3.89 9.35
C PHE A 54 -2.00 -3.94 8.64
N VAL A 55 -2.48 -5.13 8.28
CA VAL A 55 -3.81 -5.30 7.70
C VAL A 55 -4.89 -4.89 8.70
N LEU A 56 -4.83 -5.40 9.93
CA LEU A 56 -5.79 -5.05 10.99
C LEU A 56 -5.79 -3.56 11.29
N LEU A 57 -4.60 -2.94 11.41
CA LEU A 57 -4.46 -1.52 11.66
C LEU A 57 -5.14 -0.67 10.57
N GLN A 58 -4.94 -1.03 9.30
CA GLN A 58 -5.57 -0.31 8.19
C GLN A 58 -7.09 -0.48 8.14
N ILE A 59 -7.61 -1.67 8.47
CA ILE A 59 -9.06 -1.90 8.60
C ILE A 59 -9.63 -1.04 9.74
N VAL A 60 -8.97 -1.01 10.89
CA VAL A 60 -9.40 -0.20 12.04
C VAL A 60 -9.39 1.29 11.71
N ILE A 61 -8.31 1.79 11.10
CA ILE A 61 -8.21 3.21 10.72
C ILE A 61 -9.27 3.58 9.68
N PHE A 62 -9.54 2.70 8.70
CA PHE A 62 -10.63 2.92 7.75
C PHE A 62 -12.00 2.93 8.44
N ALA A 63 -12.27 2.01 9.36
CA ALA A 63 -13.51 1.99 10.12
C ALA A 63 -13.68 3.26 10.97
N VAL A 64 -12.62 3.72 11.65
CA VAL A 64 -12.60 4.99 12.39
C VAL A 64 -12.88 6.17 11.46
N THR A 65 -12.23 6.21 10.30
CA THR A 65 -12.43 7.25 9.27
C THR A 65 -13.91 7.31 8.85
N MET A 66 -14.51 6.16 8.54
CA MET A 66 -15.93 6.07 8.17
C MET A 66 -16.87 6.43 9.32
N GLY A 67 -16.51 6.07 10.55
CA GLY A 67 -17.26 6.45 11.76
C GLY A 67 -17.21 7.94 12.07
N ILE A 68 -16.12 8.63 11.70
CA ILE A 68 -15.99 10.10 11.80
C ILE A 68 -16.73 10.79 10.65
N ASN A 69 -16.67 10.23 9.44
CA ASN A 69 -17.39 10.74 8.28
C ASN A 69 -18.90 10.86 8.55
N ASP A 70 -19.50 9.84 9.21
CA ASP A 70 -20.92 9.78 9.60
C ASP A 70 -21.85 10.40 8.56
N CYS A 71 -21.83 9.83 7.35
CA CYS A 71 -22.57 10.40 6.21
C CYS A 71 -24.06 10.56 6.51
N SER A 72 -24.65 9.61 7.26
CA SER A 72 -26.07 9.63 7.61
C SER A 72 -26.47 10.93 8.31
N ARG A 73 -25.66 11.39 9.28
CA ARG A 73 -25.91 12.63 10.01
C ARG A 73 -25.40 13.87 9.27
N ASN A 74 -24.22 13.78 8.63
CA ASN A 74 -23.52 14.94 8.09
C ASN A 74 -23.90 15.30 6.65
N SER A 75 -24.54 14.39 5.90
CA SER A 75 -24.91 14.55 4.49
C SER A 75 -26.42 14.43 4.22
N HIS A 76 -27.28 14.65 5.22
CA HIS A 76 -28.75 14.71 5.07
C HIS A 76 -29.36 13.49 4.33
N GLY A 77 -28.79 12.30 4.55
CA GLY A 77 -29.27 11.06 3.93
C GLY A 77 -28.95 10.88 2.44
N HIS A 78 -28.18 11.78 1.82
CA HIS A 78 -27.68 11.63 0.45
C HIS A 78 -26.37 10.81 0.42
N CYS A 79 -26.47 9.55 0.87
CA CYS A 79 -25.34 8.64 1.05
C CYS A 79 -25.51 7.36 0.23
N ALA A 80 -24.39 6.78 -0.17
CA ALA A 80 -24.33 5.42 -0.70
C ALA A 80 -24.28 4.40 0.46
N GLY A 81 -24.98 3.27 0.31
CA GLY A 81 -24.99 2.22 1.32
C GLY A 81 -25.68 2.63 2.63
N LYS A 82 -26.90 3.20 2.56
CA LYS A 82 -27.67 3.69 3.72
C LYS A 82 -27.90 2.65 4.83
N ILE A 83 -27.88 1.37 4.47
CA ILE A 83 -28.04 0.23 5.40
C ILE A 83 -26.94 0.22 6.48
N LEU A 84 -25.75 0.78 6.18
CA LEU A 84 -24.61 0.85 7.10
C LEU A 84 -24.73 1.98 8.16
N GLY A 85 -25.77 2.81 8.08
CA GLY A 85 -26.02 3.91 9.03
C GLY A 85 -24.83 4.86 9.15
N ARG A 86 -24.20 4.89 10.33
CA ARG A 86 -23.02 5.75 10.61
C ARG A 86 -21.84 5.48 9.68
N PHE A 87 -21.69 4.26 9.16
CA PHE A 87 -20.58 3.87 8.28
C PHE A 87 -20.94 3.97 6.79
N SER A 88 -22.03 4.64 6.43
CA SER A 88 -22.39 4.88 5.03
C SER A 88 -21.35 5.74 4.29
N PHE A 89 -21.27 5.53 2.98
CA PHE A 89 -20.30 6.18 2.11
C PHE A 89 -20.86 7.46 1.50
N GLN A 90 -19.98 8.38 1.13
CA GLN A 90 -20.36 9.51 0.29
C GLN A 90 -20.82 9.03 -1.09
N PRO A 91 -21.68 9.81 -1.78
CA PRO A 91 -22.17 9.44 -3.10
C PRO A 91 -21.01 9.28 -4.10
N LEU A 92 -21.17 8.39 -5.08
CA LEU A 92 -20.13 8.10 -6.08
C LEU A 92 -19.71 9.31 -6.92
N SER A 93 -20.54 10.35 -6.97
CA SER A 93 -20.19 11.63 -7.61
C SER A 93 -19.14 12.41 -6.82
N GLU A 94 -19.08 12.23 -5.50
CA GLU A 94 -18.14 12.90 -4.59
C GLU A 94 -16.91 12.03 -4.31
N ASN A 95 -17.12 10.74 -4.11
CA ASN A 95 -16.04 9.77 -3.92
C ASN A 95 -16.33 8.47 -4.69
N PRO A 96 -15.68 8.25 -5.86
CA PRO A 96 -15.93 7.07 -6.67
C PRO A 96 -15.45 5.76 -6.02
N MET A 97 -14.63 5.82 -4.96
CA MET A 97 -14.08 4.66 -4.27
C MET A 97 -14.96 4.12 -3.15
N LEU A 98 -16.20 4.62 -2.98
CA LEU A 98 -17.06 4.35 -1.82
C LEU A 98 -16.30 4.66 -0.52
N GLY A 99 -16.04 5.94 -0.31
CA GLY A 99 -15.26 6.41 0.82
C GLY A 99 -15.89 7.62 1.53
N PRO A 100 -15.12 8.27 2.41
CA PRO A 100 -15.56 9.45 3.14
C PRO A 100 -15.47 10.73 2.27
N SER A 101 -15.85 11.87 2.84
CA SER A 101 -15.72 13.19 2.22
C SER A 101 -14.29 13.72 2.24
N ALA A 102 -14.01 14.75 1.42
CA ALA A 102 -12.74 15.46 1.43
C ALA A 102 -12.44 16.08 2.80
N SER A 103 -13.43 16.73 3.42
CA SER A 103 -13.33 17.27 4.79
C SER A 103 -12.94 16.22 5.84
N THR A 104 -13.42 14.98 5.70
CA THR A 104 -13.01 13.89 6.60
C THR A 104 -11.54 13.53 6.40
N PHE A 105 -11.05 13.48 5.16
CA PHE A 105 -9.62 13.27 4.91
C PHE A 105 -8.77 14.39 5.51
N GLU A 106 -9.18 15.64 5.37
CA GLU A 106 -8.52 16.77 6.03
C GLU A 106 -8.47 16.57 7.55
N HIS A 107 -9.58 16.18 8.17
CA HIS A 107 -9.63 15.96 9.62
C HIS A 107 -8.75 14.77 10.07
N MET A 108 -8.71 13.69 9.28
CA MET A 108 -8.01 12.45 9.61
C MET A 108 -6.49 12.48 9.34
N GLY A 109 -5.97 13.55 8.75
CA GLY A 109 -4.54 13.68 8.49
C GLY A 109 -4.10 13.43 7.05
N GLY A 110 -5.00 13.62 6.07
CA GLY A 110 -4.65 13.66 4.65
C GLY A 110 -3.70 14.82 4.34
N LEU A 111 -2.90 14.68 3.29
CA LEU A 111 -1.96 15.72 2.84
C LEU A 111 -2.70 16.77 2.01
N TYR A 112 -2.56 18.04 2.38
CA TYR A 112 -3.02 19.16 1.57
C TYR A 112 -2.13 20.38 1.80
N TRP A 113 -2.03 21.25 0.79
CA TRP A 113 -1.08 22.36 0.76
C TRP A 113 -1.17 23.26 1.99
N LYS A 114 -2.38 23.73 2.30
CA LYS A 114 -2.62 24.69 3.39
C LYS A 114 -2.24 24.16 4.78
N ALA A 115 -2.46 22.87 5.07
CA ALA A 115 -2.01 22.30 6.35
C ALA A 115 -0.49 22.23 6.46
N LEU A 116 0.18 21.80 5.38
CA LEU A 116 1.62 21.56 5.43
C LEU A 116 2.41 22.86 5.46
N VAL A 117 1.98 23.85 4.66
CA VAL A 117 2.73 25.10 4.47
C VAL A 117 2.30 26.20 5.43
N GLU A 118 0.99 26.41 5.63
CA GLU A 118 0.51 27.50 6.49
C GLU A 118 0.38 27.07 7.95
N LYS A 119 -0.07 25.84 8.21
CA LYS A 119 -0.30 25.33 9.58
C LYS A 119 0.87 24.51 10.14
N HIS A 120 1.89 24.21 9.33
CA HIS A 120 3.04 23.38 9.69
C HIS A 120 2.68 22.01 10.31
N GLU A 121 1.59 21.40 9.85
CA GLU A 121 1.07 20.12 10.36
C GLU A 121 1.85 18.90 9.81
N VAL A 122 3.13 18.79 10.16
CA VAL A 122 4.05 17.76 9.66
C VAL A 122 3.67 16.33 10.03
N TRP A 123 2.87 16.15 11.08
CA TRP A 123 2.35 14.84 11.51
C TRP A 123 1.53 14.15 10.41
N ARG A 124 0.98 14.92 9.45
CA ARG A 124 0.22 14.40 8.30
C ARG A 124 1.03 13.47 7.41
N ILE A 125 2.35 13.67 7.35
CA ILE A 125 3.30 12.80 6.62
C ILE A 125 3.32 11.40 7.23
N LEU A 126 3.07 11.28 8.54
CA LEU A 126 3.03 10.00 9.23
C LEU A 126 1.65 9.36 9.22
N THR A 127 0.57 10.16 9.15
CA THR A 127 -0.81 9.65 9.18
C THR A 127 -1.34 9.29 7.80
N SER A 128 -1.01 10.05 6.75
CA SER A 128 -1.54 9.83 5.40
C SER A 128 -1.24 8.43 4.81
N PRO A 129 -0.13 7.73 5.13
CA PRO A 129 0.10 6.35 4.71
C PRO A 129 -0.91 5.33 5.23
N TRP A 130 -1.69 5.66 6.26
CA TRP A 130 -2.62 4.71 6.89
C TRP A 130 -4.07 4.93 6.47
N LEU A 131 -4.38 6.10 5.87
CA LEU A 131 -5.72 6.44 5.41
C LEU A 131 -6.05 5.72 4.11
N HIS A 132 -7.33 5.54 3.78
CA HIS A 132 -7.74 4.89 2.53
C HIS A 132 -8.82 5.70 1.84
N SER A 133 -8.74 5.83 0.51
CA SER A 133 -9.62 6.72 -0.26
C SER A 133 -11.05 6.21 -0.32
N GLY A 134 -11.23 4.90 -0.14
CA GLY A 134 -12.53 4.26 -0.05
C GLY A 134 -12.42 2.74 0.07
N LEU A 135 -13.57 2.08 0.11
CA LEU A 135 -13.68 0.64 0.31
C LEU A 135 -12.97 -0.17 -0.78
N PHE A 136 -13.14 0.20 -2.05
CA PHE A 136 -12.48 -0.52 -3.16
C PHE A 136 -10.95 -0.39 -3.09
N HIS A 137 -10.47 0.81 -2.81
CA HIS A 137 -9.05 1.06 -2.66
C HIS A 137 -8.45 0.28 -1.48
N LEU A 138 -9.16 0.21 -0.34
CA LEU A 138 -8.77 -0.63 0.81
C LEU A 138 -8.64 -2.10 0.41
N PHE A 139 -9.66 -2.69 -0.23
CA PHE A 139 -9.62 -4.10 -0.61
C PHE A 139 -8.43 -4.44 -1.51
N ILE A 140 -8.16 -3.59 -2.51
CA ILE A 140 -7.07 -3.84 -3.46
C ILE A 140 -5.70 -3.67 -2.78
N ASN A 141 -5.56 -2.65 -1.93
CA ASN A 141 -4.31 -2.42 -1.21
C ASN A 141 -4.03 -3.55 -0.21
N LEU A 142 -5.03 -3.96 0.59
CA LEU A 142 -4.89 -5.06 1.54
C LEU A 142 -4.63 -6.39 0.84
N GLY A 143 -5.35 -6.70 -0.24
CA GLY A 143 -5.10 -7.91 -1.03
C GLY A 143 -3.67 -7.96 -1.56
N SER A 144 -3.18 -6.83 -2.08
CA SER A 144 -1.82 -6.72 -2.59
C SER A 144 -0.76 -6.79 -1.48
N LEU A 145 -1.03 -6.16 -0.32
CA LEU A 145 -0.16 -6.20 0.86
C LEU A 145 -0.09 -7.61 1.45
N ILE A 146 -1.20 -8.33 1.55
CA ILE A 146 -1.23 -9.72 2.00
C ILE A 146 -0.38 -10.58 1.05
N PHE A 147 -0.57 -10.42 -0.26
CA PHE A 147 0.16 -11.20 -1.26
C PHE A 147 1.68 -10.95 -1.23
N VAL A 148 2.10 -9.70 -1.35
CA VAL A 148 3.53 -9.35 -1.39
C VAL A 148 4.17 -9.37 0.00
N GLY A 149 3.44 -8.86 1.01
CA GLY A 149 3.94 -8.72 2.37
C GLY A 149 4.21 -10.06 3.04
N ILE A 150 3.29 -11.04 2.95
CA ILE A 150 3.50 -12.39 3.52
C ILE A 150 4.75 -13.02 2.92
N TYR A 151 4.89 -12.96 1.59
CA TYR A 151 6.07 -13.48 0.90
C TYR A 151 7.36 -12.82 1.44
N MET A 152 7.39 -11.50 1.49
CA MET A 152 8.56 -10.74 1.93
C MET A 152 8.89 -10.99 3.42
N GLU A 153 7.88 -11.08 4.29
CA GLU A 153 8.05 -11.34 5.72
C GLU A 153 8.59 -12.75 5.98
N GLN A 154 8.10 -13.77 5.27
CA GLN A 154 8.61 -15.14 5.39
C GLN A 154 10.08 -15.25 4.98
N GLN A 155 10.46 -14.59 3.88
CA GLN A 155 11.81 -14.66 3.34
C GLN A 155 12.82 -13.86 4.18
N TYR A 156 12.47 -12.63 4.58
CA TYR A 156 13.42 -11.68 5.17
C TYR A 156 13.20 -11.41 6.65
N GLY A 157 12.10 -11.87 7.22
CA GLY A 157 11.70 -11.65 8.60
C GLY A 157 11.01 -10.31 8.83
N PRO A 158 10.21 -10.19 9.92
CA PRO A 158 9.33 -9.05 10.16
C PRO A 158 10.09 -7.72 10.30
N LEU A 159 11.18 -7.67 11.06
CA LEU A 159 11.88 -6.40 11.35
C LEU A 159 12.32 -5.66 10.07
N ARG A 160 12.86 -6.38 9.09
CA ARG A 160 13.35 -5.77 7.84
C ARG A 160 12.19 -5.25 6.99
N ILE A 161 11.11 -6.03 6.93
CA ILE A 161 9.91 -5.65 6.19
C ILE A 161 9.21 -4.47 6.87
N ALA A 162 9.17 -4.42 8.21
CA ALA A 162 8.64 -3.29 8.96
C ALA A 162 9.41 -2.00 8.65
N VAL A 163 10.74 -2.04 8.67
CA VAL A 163 11.58 -0.87 8.35
C VAL A 163 11.35 -0.41 6.92
N ILE A 164 11.33 -1.33 5.93
CA ILE A 164 11.08 -0.97 4.53
C ILE A 164 9.70 -0.37 4.36
N TYR A 165 8.67 -0.97 4.96
CA TYR A 165 7.28 -0.52 4.85
C TYR A 165 7.09 0.88 5.44
N ILE A 166 7.53 1.08 6.69
CA ILE A 166 7.37 2.35 7.40
C ILE A 166 8.18 3.46 6.72
N LEU A 167 9.47 3.23 6.43
CA LEU A 167 10.30 4.25 5.79
C LEU A 167 9.80 4.60 4.40
N SER A 168 9.34 3.63 3.60
CA SER A 168 8.79 3.92 2.28
C SER A 168 7.47 4.69 2.34
N GLY A 169 6.64 4.44 3.36
CA GLY A 169 5.46 5.26 3.62
C GLY A 169 5.79 6.72 3.93
N VAL A 170 6.78 6.95 4.80
CA VAL A 170 7.23 8.30 5.18
C VAL A 170 7.92 9.01 4.01
N VAL A 171 8.88 8.38 3.34
CA VAL A 171 9.59 8.97 2.21
C VAL A 171 8.64 9.23 1.04
N GLY A 172 7.69 8.32 0.77
CA GLY A 172 6.66 8.55 -0.23
C GLY A 172 5.77 9.75 0.11
N SER A 173 5.31 9.86 1.35
CA SER A 173 4.50 11.01 1.79
C SER A 173 5.26 12.33 1.75
N LEU A 174 6.55 12.31 2.08
CA LEU A 174 7.45 13.46 1.91
C LEU A 174 7.60 13.83 0.42
N PHE A 175 7.72 12.85 -0.46
CA PHE A 175 7.81 13.08 -1.89
C PHE A 175 6.52 13.70 -2.44
N ALA A 176 5.35 13.19 -2.00
CA ALA A 176 4.04 13.74 -2.32
C ALA A 176 3.85 15.16 -1.79
N ALA A 177 4.42 15.51 -0.64
CA ALA A 177 4.36 16.86 -0.09
C ALA A 177 4.94 17.92 -1.05
N LEU A 178 5.88 17.56 -1.92
CA LEU A 178 6.43 18.45 -2.95
C LEU A 178 5.47 18.73 -4.11
N PHE A 179 4.47 17.88 -4.31
CA PHE A 179 3.46 17.98 -5.38
C PHE A 179 2.06 18.24 -4.84
N VAL A 180 1.95 18.57 -3.54
CA VAL A 180 0.67 18.64 -2.83
C VAL A 180 -0.26 19.70 -3.44
N ARG A 181 -1.56 19.35 -3.42
CA ARG A 181 -2.64 20.11 -4.05
C ARG A 181 -3.53 20.75 -2.98
N ASN A 182 -4.49 21.56 -3.40
CA ASN A 182 -5.46 22.22 -2.50
C ASN A 182 -6.59 21.28 -2.05
N VAL A 183 -6.63 20.06 -2.58
CA VAL A 183 -7.57 19.00 -2.20
C VAL A 183 -6.79 17.96 -1.40
N PRO A 184 -7.34 17.44 -0.28
CA PRO A 184 -6.65 16.43 0.51
C PRO A 184 -6.41 15.14 -0.28
N SER A 185 -5.17 14.66 -0.28
CA SER A 185 -4.75 13.36 -0.82
C SER A 185 -4.25 12.43 0.28
N ILE A 186 -4.23 11.13 -0.02
CA ILE A 186 -3.74 10.09 0.88
C ILE A 186 -2.56 9.35 0.25
N SER A 187 -1.64 8.88 1.09
CA SER A 187 -0.36 8.30 0.67
C SER A 187 -0.27 6.80 0.96
N SER A 188 -1.41 6.14 1.08
CA SER A 188 -1.52 4.74 1.51
C SER A 188 -0.75 3.74 0.69
N GLY A 189 -0.67 3.96 -0.62
CA GLY A 189 0.07 3.09 -1.50
C GLY A 189 1.58 3.19 -1.30
N ALA A 190 2.13 4.28 -0.75
CA ALA A 190 3.57 4.50 -0.64
C ALA A 190 4.31 3.35 0.07
N ALA A 191 3.78 2.91 1.22
CA ALA A 191 4.39 1.84 2.00
C ALA A 191 4.36 0.49 1.25
N PHE A 192 3.23 0.18 0.60
CA PHE A 192 3.07 -1.02 -0.21
C PHE A 192 3.91 -1.00 -1.49
N PHE A 193 3.94 0.12 -2.22
CA PHE A 193 4.82 0.30 -3.38
C PHE A 193 6.30 0.18 -2.99
N GLY A 194 6.66 0.57 -1.77
CA GLY A 194 7.97 0.27 -1.19
C GLY A 194 8.28 -1.21 -1.12
N LEU A 195 7.32 -2.05 -0.73
CA LEU A 195 7.52 -3.51 -0.75
C LEU A 195 7.67 -4.05 -2.18
N ILE A 196 6.93 -3.52 -3.16
CA ILE A 196 7.11 -3.87 -4.57
C ILE A 196 8.52 -3.48 -5.04
N GLY A 197 8.97 -2.27 -4.73
CA GLY A 197 10.32 -1.80 -5.07
C GLY A 197 11.40 -2.68 -4.44
N ALA A 198 11.22 -3.05 -3.17
CA ALA A 198 12.14 -3.93 -2.46
C ALA A 198 12.17 -5.34 -3.06
N MET A 199 11.03 -5.87 -3.49
CA MET A 199 10.93 -7.14 -4.22
C MET A 199 11.62 -7.07 -5.60
N LEU A 200 11.56 -5.93 -6.30
CA LEU A 200 12.31 -5.74 -7.53
C LEU A 200 13.83 -5.69 -7.28
N ALA A 201 14.27 -5.02 -6.21
CA ALA A 201 15.68 -4.99 -5.82
C ALA A 201 16.20 -6.39 -5.46
N GLU A 202 15.37 -7.19 -4.81
CA GLU A 202 15.64 -8.60 -4.52
C GLU A 202 15.86 -9.41 -5.81
N LEU A 203 14.92 -9.33 -6.75
CA LEU A 203 15.00 -10.03 -8.03
C LEU A 203 16.21 -9.59 -8.85
N ALA A 204 16.51 -8.29 -8.88
CA ALA A 204 17.69 -7.75 -9.54
C ALA A 204 18.99 -8.28 -8.93
N ARG A 205 19.04 -8.38 -7.60
CA ARG A 205 20.22 -8.88 -6.88
C ARG A 205 20.41 -10.38 -7.12
N ASN A 206 19.33 -11.14 -7.12
CA ASN A 206 19.31 -12.60 -7.20
C ASN A 206 18.97 -13.12 -8.60
N TRP A 207 19.16 -12.29 -9.63
CA TRP A 207 18.73 -12.56 -11.02
C TRP A 207 19.12 -13.94 -11.56
N ASN A 208 20.27 -14.49 -11.14
CA ASN A 208 20.77 -15.78 -11.61
C ASN A 208 20.18 -16.99 -10.88
N LEU A 209 19.49 -16.80 -9.76
CA LEU A 209 18.90 -17.87 -8.95
C LEU A 209 17.46 -18.21 -9.35
N TYR A 210 16.77 -17.29 -10.02
CA TYR A 210 15.39 -17.48 -10.48
C TYR A 210 15.34 -18.24 -11.80
N SER A 211 14.62 -19.37 -11.81
CA SER A 211 14.39 -20.19 -13.01
C SER A 211 13.44 -19.50 -14.00
N SER A 212 12.43 -18.79 -13.51
CA SER A 212 11.35 -18.14 -14.28
C SER A 212 11.37 -16.61 -14.12
N LYS A 213 12.49 -15.96 -14.45
CA LYS A 213 12.73 -14.51 -14.25
C LYS A 213 11.66 -13.61 -14.87
N ILE A 214 11.25 -13.95 -16.10
CA ILE A 214 10.27 -13.18 -16.85
C ILE A 214 8.91 -13.24 -16.14
N SER A 215 8.53 -14.39 -15.58
CA SER A 215 7.24 -14.51 -14.89
C SER A 215 7.21 -13.67 -13.62
N ALA A 216 8.31 -13.65 -12.84
CA ALA A 216 8.44 -12.80 -11.65
C ALA A 216 8.38 -11.30 -12.01
N LEU A 217 9.08 -10.87 -13.07
CA LEU A 217 9.01 -9.49 -13.55
C LEU A 217 7.61 -9.10 -14.02
N VAL A 218 6.95 -9.95 -14.80
CA VAL A 218 5.58 -9.72 -15.28
C VAL A 218 4.61 -9.59 -14.10
N MET A 219 4.78 -10.39 -13.06
CA MET A 219 3.96 -10.30 -11.84
C MET A 219 4.18 -8.98 -11.11
N ILE A 220 5.43 -8.60 -10.82
CA ILE A 220 5.77 -7.30 -10.19
C ILE A 220 5.17 -6.16 -11.01
N PHE A 221 5.37 -6.18 -12.33
CA PHE A 221 4.89 -5.15 -13.23
C PHE A 221 3.36 -5.09 -13.29
N THR A 222 2.69 -6.24 -13.26
CA THR A 222 1.22 -6.31 -13.24
C THR A 222 0.66 -5.71 -11.96
N ILE A 223 1.20 -6.12 -10.80
CA ILE A 223 0.76 -5.60 -9.50
C ILE A 223 1.02 -4.09 -9.41
N PHE A 224 2.19 -3.64 -9.83
CA PHE A 224 2.55 -2.22 -9.91
C PHE A 224 1.54 -1.45 -10.78
N THR A 225 1.32 -1.92 -12.00
CA THR A 225 0.47 -1.23 -12.99
C THR A 225 -0.98 -1.16 -12.52
N VAL A 226 -1.55 -2.26 -12.00
CA VAL A 226 -2.92 -2.28 -11.49
C VAL A 226 -3.10 -1.27 -10.35
N ASN A 227 -2.18 -1.28 -9.37
CA ASN A 227 -2.26 -0.34 -8.24
C ASN A 227 -2.02 1.11 -8.68
N PHE A 228 -1.12 1.35 -9.63
CA PHE A 228 -0.81 2.69 -10.13
C PHE A 228 -1.97 3.28 -10.95
N LEU A 229 -2.65 2.46 -11.75
CA LEU A 229 -3.83 2.86 -12.51
C LEU A 229 -4.99 3.28 -11.62
N ILE A 230 -5.16 2.61 -10.47
CA ILE A 230 -6.14 3.02 -9.46
C ILE A 230 -5.81 4.40 -8.91
N GLY A 231 -4.53 4.75 -8.81
CA GLY A 231 -4.08 6.07 -8.39
C GLY A 231 -4.44 7.23 -9.33
N PHE A 232 -5.01 6.98 -10.51
CA PHE A 232 -5.60 8.03 -11.36
C PHE A 232 -6.99 8.49 -10.90
N LEU A 233 -7.55 7.83 -9.88
CA LEU A 233 -8.80 8.22 -9.24
C LEU A 233 -8.54 9.28 -8.15
N PRO A 234 -9.53 10.14 -7.84
CA PRO A 234 -9.36 11.22 -6.88
C PRO A 234 -8.96 10.70 -5.49
N TYR A 235 -8.32 11.59 -4.73
CA TYR A 235 -7.80 11.40 -3.36
C TYR A 235 -6.57 10.49 -3.23
N ILE A 236 -6.20 9.69 -4.24
CA ILE A 236 -5.01 8.85 -4.19
C ILE A 236 -3.81 9.63 -4.73
N ASP A 237 -2.68 9.54 -4.05
CA ASP A 237 -1.44 10.23 -4.43
C ASP A 237 -0.45 9.28 -5.11
N ASN A 238 -0.23 9.46 -6.40
CA ASN A 238 0.68 8.64 -7.18
C ASN A 238 2.15 9.09 -7.04
N PHE A 239 2.41 10.37 -6.74
CA PHE A 239 3.75 10.80 -6.35
C PHE A 239 4.20 10.09 -5.06
N ALA A 240 3.30 9.86 -4.11
CA ALA A 240 3.57 9.06 -2.93
C ALA A 240 3.97 7.63 -3.29
N ASN A 241 3.25 7.01 -4.23
CA ASN A 241 3.53 5.65 -4.70
C ASN A 241 4.90 5.57 -5.39
N ILE A 242 5.26 6.56 -6.21
CA ILE A 242 6.56 6.65 -6.88
C ILE A 242 7.68 6.81 -5.86
N GLY A 243 7.55 7.75 -4.93
CA GLY A 243 8.55 7.99 -3.87
C GLY A 243 8.73 6.75 -2.98
N GLY A 244 7.63 6.10 -2.63
CA GLY A 244 7.63 4.84 -1.88
C GLY A 244 8.35 3.72 -2.63
N PHE A 245 8.07 3.54 -3.92
CA PHE A 245 8.75 2.55 -4.77
C PHE A 245 10.26 2.77 -4.85
N ILE A 246 10.69 4.01 -5.10
CA ILE A 246 12.12 4.37 -5.18
C ILE A 246 12.81 4.11 -3.84
N SER A 247 12.19 4.56 -2.73
CA SER A 247 12.65 4.30 -1.37
C SER A 247 12.82 2.80 -1.11
N GLY A 248 11.77 2.02 -1.38
CA GLY A 248 11.76 0.59 -1.17
C GLY A 248 12.78 -0.17 -2.02
N PHE A 249 12.99 0.25 -3.26
CA PHE A 249 14.02 -0.32 -4.14
C PHE A 249 15.43 -0.11 -3.56
N LEU A 250 15.74 1.11 -3.12
CA LEU A 250 17.04 1.42 -2.50
C LEU A 250 17.21 0.67 -1.16
N LEU A 251 16.21 0.71 -0.29
CA LEU A 251 16.20 -0.01 0.98
C LEU A 251 16.26 -1.53 0.77
N GLY A 252 15.69 -2.04 -0.32
CA GLY A 252 15.77 -3.44 -0.71
C GLY A 252 17.20 -3.91 -0.94
N PHE A 253 18.02 -3.11 -1.63
CA PHE A 253 19.45 -3.39 -1.79
C PHE A 253 20.20 -3.35 -0.46
N VAL A 254 19.86 -2.42 0.43
CA VAL A 254 20.50 -2.23 1.74
C VAL A 254 20.15 -3.36 2.72
N LEU A 255 18.86 -3.66 2.89
CA LEU A 255 18.34 -4.46 4.00
C LEU A 255 18.05 -5.92 3.65
N LEU A 256 17.70 -6.26 2.41
CA LEU A 256 17.24 -7.61 2.08
C LEU A 256 18.37 -8.62 1.88
N PHE A 257 19.47 -8.55 2.61
CA PHE A 257 20.54 -9.52 2.44
C PHE A 257 20.09 -10.91 2.93
N ALA A 258 19.87 -11.85 2.02
CA ALA A 258 19.69 -13.25 2.37
C ALA A 258 21.08 -13.87 2.61
N PRO A 259 21.40 -14.34 3.82
CA PRO A 259 22.64 -15.05 4.07
C PRO A 259 22.37 -16.56 4.00
N GLN A 260 21.95 -17.11 2.85
CA GLN A 260 21.69 -18.56 2.69
C GLN A 260 21.91 -18.98 1.23
N LEU A 261 22.59 -20.06 0.85
CA LEU A 261 23.29 -21.14 1.56
C LEU A 261 24.62 -21.39 0.83
N ARG A 262 25.68 -21.65 1.61
CA ARG A 262 26.91 -22.30 1.15
C ARG A 262 26.55 -23.72 0.72
N GLU A 263 26.12 -23.90 -0.53
CA GLU A 263 26.11 -25.23 -1.16
C GLU A 263 27.57 -25.69 -1.23
N VAL A 264 27.93 -26.59 -0.32
CA VAL A 264 29.13 -27.41 -0.44
C VAL A 264 28.90 -28.32 -1.65
N ALA A 265 29.27 -27.84 -2.84
CA ALA A 265 29.28 -28.67 -4.03
C ALA A 265 30.30 -29.82 -3.83
N PRO A 266 29.95 -31.07 -4.13
CA PRO A 266 30.92 -32.17 -4.11
C PRO A 266 32.02 -31.92 -5.15
N PRO A 267 33.27 -32.31 -4.87
CA PRO A 267 34.41 -31.96 -5.72
C PRO A 267 34.31 -32.62 -7.11
N PRO A 268 34.42 -31.87 -8.22
CA PRO A 268 34.55 -32.46 -9.55
C PRO A 268 35.97 -33.02 -9.79
N HIS A 269 36.08 -33.93 -10.74
CA HIS A 269 37.31 -34.60 -11.16
C HIS A 269 38.48 -33.63 -11.49
N LYS A 270 39.69 -34.00 -11.07
CA LYS A 270 40.89 -33.16 -10.83
C LYS A 270 41.50 -32.38 -12.02
N ALA A 271 41.10 -32.58 -13.28
CA ALA A 271 41.85 -32.05 -14.42
C ALA A 271 41.31 -30.73 -15.04
N LYS A 272 40.01 -30.41 -14.87
CA LYS A 272 39.43 -29.09 -15.24
C LYS A 272 39.34 -28.12 -14.05
N LEU A 273 39.88 -28.53 -12.90
CA LEU A 273 39.64 -27.88 -11.62
C LEU A 273 40.32 -26.51 -11.53
N PHE A 274 41.57 -26.36 -11.96
CA PHE A 274 42.35 -25.16 -11.65
C PHE A 274 41.84 -23.88 -12.35
N GLU A 275 41.47 -23.98 -13.63
CA GLU A 275 41.02 -22.83 -14.43
C GLU A 275 39.58 -22.40 -14.05
N ASP A 276 38.70 -23.38 -13.79
CA ASP A 276 37.35 -23.13 -13.30
C ASP A 276 37.33 -22.64 -11.84
N ASP A 277 38.29 -23.07 -11.01
CA ASP A 277 38.36 -22.68 -9.59
C ASP A 277 38.99 -21.29 -9.43
N MET A 278 39.96 -20.91 -10.26
CA MET A 278 40.46 -19.53 -10.33
C MET A 278 39.35 -18.58 -10.82
N ARG A 279 38.62 -18.93 -11.88
CA ARG A 279 37.49 -18.11 -12.39
C ARG A 279 36.34 -18.03 -11.37
N ARG A 280 36.07 -19.10 -10.61
CA ARG A 280 35.12 -19.10 -9.48
C ARG A 280 35.61 -18.24 -8.32
N SER A 281 36.89 -18.32 -7.97
CA SER A 281 37.50 -17.57 -6.88
C SER A 281 37.47 -16.08 -7.16
N THR A 282 37.86 -15.65 -8.36
CA THR A 282 37.78 -14.24 -8.81
C THR A 282 36.34 -13.75 -8.85
N ARG A 283 35.39 -14.58 -9.28
CA ARG A 283 33.96 -14.22 -9.28
C ARG A 283 33.39 -14.13 -7.86
N ARG A 284 33.80 -15.01 -6.94
CA ARG A 284 33.42 -14.94 -5.52
C ARG A 284 34.00 -13.72 -4.83
N LEU A 285 35.28 -13.41 -5.06
CA LEU A 285 35.93 -12.19 -4.57
C LEU A 285 35.20 -10.94 -5.09
N LYS A 286 34.88 -10.90 -6.38
CA LYS A 286 34.09 -9.84 -6.99
C LYS A 286 32.70 -9.72 -6.36
N GLU A 287 31.96 -10.82 -6.20
CA GLU A 287 30.65 -10.82 -5.53
C GLU A 287 30.73 -10.45 -4.04
N MET A 288 31.83 -10.77 -3.37
CA MET A 288 32.07 -10.46 -1.95
C MET A 288 32.29 -8.96 -1.72
N PHE A 289 32.90 -8.25 -2.66
CA PHE A 289 33.13 -6.80 -2.58
C PHE A 289 32.03 -5.97 -3.28
N ASP A 290 31.48 -6.43 -4.41
CA ASP A 290 30.44 -5.70 -5.16
C ASP A 290 29.14 -5.54 -4.32
N ARG A 291 28.79 -6.55 -3.51
CA ARG A 291 27.57 -6.53 -2.68
C ARG A 291 27.62 -5.49 -1.55
N PRO A 292 28.66 -5.41 -0.70
CA PRO A 292 28.75 -4.37 0.34
C PRO A 292 28.95 -2.97 -0.26
N ILE A 293 29.72 -2.82 -1.34
CA ILE A 293 29.89 -1.52 -2.01
C ILE A 293 28.55 -1.01 -2.53
N LEU A 294 27.78 -1.85 -3.22
CA LEU A 294 26.45 -1.48 -3.71
C LEU A 294 25.50 -1.08 -2.57
N ARG A 295 25.55 -1.75 -1.42
CA ARG A 295 24.76 -1.36 -0.24
C ARG A 295 25.12 0.04 0.26
N ILE A 296 26.40 0.34 0.36
CA ILE A 296 26.88 1.66 0.81
C ILE A 296 26.41 2.73 -0.18
N ILE A 297 26.56 2.49 -1.49
CA ILE A 297 26.09 3.41 -2.53
C ILE A 297 24.57 3.63 -2.41
N CYS A 298 23.77 2.56 -2.34
CA CYS A 298 22.32 2.67 -2.20
C CYS A 298 21.90 3.39 -0.91
N LEU A 299 22.61 3.18 0.19
CA LEU A 299 22.36 3.87 1.46
C LEU A 299 22.67 5.36 1.35
N VAL A 300 23.82 5.73 0.78
CA VAL A 300 24.19 7.14 0.55
C VAL A 300 23.17 7.83 -0.36
N VAL A 301 22.76 7.18 -1.45
CA VAL A 301 21.73 7.70 -2.36
C VAL A 301 20.39 7.85 -1.64
N PHE A 302 19.98 6.85 -0.84
CA PHE A 302 18.75 6.91 -0.06
C PHE A 302 18.76 8.08 0.94
N CYS A 303 19.83 8.23 1.71
CA CYS A 303 20.00 9.33 2.65
C CYS A 303 20.03 10.70 1.94
N GLY A 304 20.69 10.79 0.78
CA GLY A 304 20.73 12.00 -0.03
C GLY A 304 19.34 12.40 -0.55
N ILE A 305 18.56 11.44 -1.06
CA ILE A 305 17.18 11.69 -1.50
C ILE A 305 16.31 12.11 -0.31
N LEU A 306 16.39 11.38 0.80
CA LEU A 306 15.62 11.71 2.00
C LEU A 306 15.94 13.12 2.50
N ALA A 307 17.22 13.47 2.62
CA ALA A 307 17.64 14.81 3.04
C ALA A 307 17.19 15.89 2.04
N GLY A 308 17.36 15.64 0.73
CA GLY A 308 16.94 16.58 -0.32
C GLY A 308 15.44 16.85 -0.30
N VAL A 309 14.62 15.81 -0.19
CA VAL A 309 13.15 15.94 -0.11
C VAL A 309 12.75 16.62 1.20
N LEU A 310 13.38 16.29 2.33
CA LEU A 310 13.12 16.96 3.61
C LEU A 310 13.42 18.46 3.54
N VAL A 311 14.57 18.84 2.97
CA VAL A 311 14.94 20.26 2.79
C VAL A 311 13.94 20.95 1.87
N ALA A 312 13.63 20.36 0.72
CA ALA A 312 12.68 20.93 -0.23
C ALA A 312 11.28 21.12 0.39
N ALA A 313 10.80 20.14 1.16
CA ALA A 313 9.54 20.23 1.88
C ALA A 313 9.59 21.30 2.98
N SER A 314 10.69 21.41 3.71
CA SER A 314 10.87 22.42 4.76
C SER A 314 10.92 23.86 4.22
N TRP A 315 11.36 24.03 2.98
CA TRP A 315 11.38 25.32 2.28
C TRP A 315 10.05 25.63 1.59
N GLY A 316 9.05 24.75 1.69
CA GLY A 316 7.74 24.95 1.08
C GLY A 316 7.78 24.94 -0.45
N ILE A 317 8.73 24.23 -1.06
CA ILE A 317 8.83 24.16 -2.52
C ILE A 317 7.64 23.36 -3.07
N ASN A 318 6.85 23.99 -3.94
CA ASN A 318 5.78 23.34 -4.67
C ASN A 318 6.19 23.06 -6.11
N LEU A 319 6.57 21.82 -6.41
CA LEU A 319 6.94 21.38 -7.76
C LEU A 319 5.74 21.33 -8.71
N ASN A 320 4.50 21.24 -8.21
CA ASN A 320 3.30 21.29 -9.04
C ASN A 320 3.18 22.66 -9.76
N SER A 321 3.67 23.75 -9.14
CA SER A 321 3.70 25.07 -9.78
C SER A 321 4.60 25.15 -11.03
N HIS A 322 5.61 24.29 -11.10
CA HIS A 322 6.57 24.23 -12.20
C HIS A 322 6.21 23.16 -13.25
N CYS A 323 5.13 22.41 -13.05
CA CYS A 323 4.81 21.22 -13.84
C CYS A 323 3.32 21.11 -14.19
N LYS A 324 2.95 21.57 -15.40
CA LYS A 324 1.55 21.52 -15.87
C LYS A 324 0.99 20.10 -16.05
N TRP A 325 1.85 19.10 -16.23
CA TRP A 325 1.46 17.71 -16.46
C TRP A 325 1.38 16.88 -15.16
N CYS A 326 1.97 17.36 -14.05
CA CYS A 326 2.07 16.60 -12.80
C CYS A 326 0.69 16.26 -12.22
N ARG A 327 -0.29 17.16 -12.34
CA ARG A 327 -1.69 16.89 -11.96
C ARG A 327 -2.30 15.63 -12.59
N TYR A 328 -1.88 15.25 -13.80
CA TYR A 328 -2.41 14.07 -14.49
C TYR A 328 -1.80 12.75 -13.99
N VAL A 329 -0.71 12.83 -13.22
CA VAL A 329 -0.13 11.67 -12.55
C VAL A 329 -1.03 11.19 -11.41
N ASP A 330 -1.60 12.12 -10.64
CA ASP A 330 -2.49 11.81 -9.51
C ASP A 330 -3.96 11.70 -9.90
N CYS A 331 -4.40 12.36 -10.98
CA CYS A 331 -5.82 12.35 -11.32
C CYS A 331 -6.06 12.66 -12.80
N ILE A 332 -6.76 11.75 -13.49
CA ILE A 332 -7.18 11.95 -14.87
C ILE A 332 -8.67 12.35 -14.86
N PRO A 333 -9.04 13.54 -15.36
CA PRO A 333 -10.43 13.98 -15.37
C PRO A 333 -11.26 13.14 -16.35
N THR A 334 -12.48 12.78 -15.96
CA THR A 334 -13.42 12.03 -16.81
C THR A 334 -14.81 12.66 -16.80
N ARG A 335 -15.76 12.08 -17.53
CA ARG A 335 -17.17 12.52 -17.47
C ARG A 335 -17.82 12.29 -16.09
N LYS A 336 -17.25 11.41 -15.26
CA LYS A 336 -17.83 11.00 -13.96
C LYS A 336 -17.19 11.69 -12.75
N TRP A 337 -15.96 12.19 -12.88
CA TRP A 337 -15.23 12.87 -11.80
C TRP A 337 -14.25 13.89 -12.39
N SER A 338 -13.92 14.91 -11.61
CA SER A 338 -13.03 15.98 -12.01
C SER A 338 -11.89 16.15 -11.00
N CYS A 339 -10.80 16.72 -11.47
CA CYS A 339 -9.49 16.77 -10.82
C CYS A 339 -9.03 18.22 -10.59
N SER A 340 -9.96 19.14 -10.36
CA SER A 340 -9.66 20.57 -10.25
C SER A 340 -8.90 20.91 -8.95
N ASP A 341 -7.71 21.51 -9.10
CA ASP A 341 -6.88 22.01 -7.99
C ASP A 341 -7.27 23.43 -7.52
N MET A 342 -8.34 24.00 -8.08
CA MET A 342 -8.82 25.33 -7.71
C MET A 342 -9.37 25.31 -6.29
N THR A 343 -8.98 26.30 -5.48
CA THR A 343 -9.74 26.71 -4.30
C THR A 343 -11.15 27.05 -4.74
N ALA A 344 -12.06 26.09 -4.59
CA ALA A 344 -13.44 26.24 -4.99
C ALA A 344 -14.08 27.30 -4.08
N SER A 345 -14.33 28.48 -4.65
CA SER A 345 -15.11 29.54 -4.05
C SER A 345 -16.52 29.49 -4.66
N CYS A 346 -17.52 29.26 -3.82
CA CYS A 346 -18.91 29.25 -4.24
C CYS A 346 -19.71 30.30 -3.48
N GLU A 347 -20.65 30.92 -4.19
CA GLU A 347 -21.71 31.70 -3.59
C GLU A 347 -22.87 30.76 -3.20
N ALA A 348 -23.38 30.93 -1.99
CA ALA A 348 -24.47 30.13 -1.45
C ALA A 348 -25.72 30.99 -1.35
N MET A 349 -26.76 30.64 -2.10
CA MET A 349 -28.08 31.27 -2.03
C MET A 349 -29.08 30.29 -1.44
N VAL A 350 -29.83 30.73 -0.43
CA VAL A 350 -30.87 29.94 0.21
C VAL A 350 -32.24 30.49 -0.18
N SER A 351 -33.08 29.66 -0.79
CA SER A 351 -34.46 29.98 -1.17
C SER A 351 -35.36 28.80 -0.88
N ASP A 352 -36.50 29.01 -0.21
CA ASP A 352 -37.56 28.00 0.01
C ASP A 352 -37.07 26.59 0.40
N ALA A 353 -36.22 26.51 1.43
CA ALA A 353 -35.61 25.26 1.91
C ALA A 353 -34.68 24.53 0.93
N GLN A 354 -34.24 25.20 -0.13
CA GLN A 354 -33.21 24.73 -1.06
C GLN A 354 -31.94 25.59 -0.93
N LEU A 355 -30.79 24.92 -0.98
CA LEU A 355 -29.48 25.55 -1.06
C LEU A 355 -28.99 25.50 -2.50
N THR A 356 -28.76 26.67 -3.09
CA THR A 356 -28.12 26.81 -4.40
C THR A 356 -26.67 27.19 -4.19
N LEU A 357 -25.75 26.33 -4.62
CA LEU A 357 -24.32 26.64 -4.65
C LEU A 357 -23.92 26.96 -6.09
N THR A 358 -23.34 28.14 -6.30
CA THR A 358 -22.83 28.61 -7.59
C THR A 358 -21.32 28.79 -7.53
N CYS A 359 -20.59 28.09 -8.38
CA CYS A 359 -19.14 28.21 -8.47
C CYS A 359 -18.73 29.52 -9.14
N MET A 360 -17.94 30.34 -8.44
CA MET A 360 -17.50 31.64 -8.94
C MET A 360 -16.55 31.55 -10.14
N ALA A 361 -15.80 30.44 -10.26
CA ALA A 361 -14.78 30.29 -11.28
C ALA A 361 -15.34 29.94 -12.68
N ASN A 362 -16.45 29.20 -12.74
CA ASN A 362 -17.00 28.69 -14.00
C ASN A 362 -18.52 28.92 -14.17
N GLY A 363 -19.19 29.51 -13.17
CA GLY A 363 -20.63 29.80 -13.19
C GLY A 363 -21.54 28.57 -13.09
N ARG A 364 -21.01 27.36 -12.88
CA ARG A 364 -21.85 26.16 -12.66
C ARG A 364 -22.56 26.28 -11.33
N PHE A 365 -23.83 25.88 -11.29
CA PHE A 365 -24.60 25.83 -10.06
C PHE A 365 -25.27 24.47 -9.87
N ARG A 366 -25.52 24.11 -8.60
CA ARG A 366 -26.40 22.99 -8.24
C ARG A 366 -27.32 23.39 -7.11
N ILE A 367 -28.53 22.85 -7.16
CA ILE A 367 -29.57 23.05 -6.17
C ILE A 367 -29.65 21.78 -5.31
N PHE A 368 -29.60 21.96 -3.99
CA PHE A 368 -29.68 20.90 -3.00
C PHE A 368 -30.96 21.05 -2.16
N PRO A 369 -31.68 19.96 -1.87
CA PRO A 369 -32.96 20.00 -1.14
C PRO A 369 -32.77 20.09 0.39
N PHE A 370 -31.82 20.91 0.85
CA PHE A 370 -31.50 21.12 2.26
C PHE A 370 -30.72 22.44 2.42
N THR A 371 -30.79 23.08 3.59
CA THR A 371 -30.18 24.41 3.83
C THR A 371 -29.27 24.49 5.06
N ASN A 372 -29.46 23.62 6.06
CA ASN A 372 -28.71 23.65 7.32
C ASN A 372 -27.52 22.69 7.30
N ILE A 373 -26.45 23.05 6.60
CA ILE A 373 -25.22 22.24 6.50
C ILE A 373 -24.04 22.94 7.18
N SER A 374 -23.09 22.15 7.68
CA SER A 374 -21.85 22.68 8.26
C SER A 374 -20.97 23.35 7.19
N GLN A 375 -20.11 24.29 7.60
CA GLN A 375 -19.17 24.97 6.69
C GLN A 375 -18.26 23.98 5.95
N ALA A 376 -17.80 22.93 6.61
CA ALA A 376 -17.02 21.86 6.00
C ALA A 376 -17.80 21.14 4.89
N ARG A 377 -19.09 20.85 5.11
CA ARG A 377 -19.94 20.23 4.10
C ARG A 377 -20.23 21.17 2.93
N THR A 378 -20.40 22.47 3.18
CA THR A 378 -20.54 23.47 2.12
C THR A 378 -19.30 23.49 1.23
N GLN A 379 -18.10 23.38 1.80
CA GLN A 379 -16.85 23.34 1.06
C GLN A 379 -16.71 22.06 0.22
N ASP A 380 -17.09 20.90 0.76
CA ASP A 380 -17.10 19.62 0.02
C ASP A 380 -18.01 19.72 -1.21
N LEU A 381 -19.25 20.22 -1.01
CA LEU A 381 -20.22 20.40 -2.10
C LEU A 381 -19.78 21.47 -3.10
N CYS A 382 -19.16 22.56 -2.64
CA CYS A 382 -18.62 23.59 -3.51
C CYS A 382 -17.54 23.03 -4.44
N THR A 383 -16.62 22.22 -3.89
CA THR A 383 -15.59 21.54 -4.67
C THR A 383 -16.22 20.64 -5.73
N LEU A 384 -17.28 19.91 -5.40
CA LEU A 384 -18.03 19.09 -6.35
C LEU A 384 -18.71 19.92 -7.46
N VAL A 385 -19.28 21.09 -7.15
CA VAL A 385 -19.97 21.95 -8.12
C VAL A 385 -18.98 22.65 -9.06
N CYS A 386 -17.84 23.08 -8.53
CA CYS A 386 -16.77 23.70 -9.33
C CYS A 386 -16.05 22.70 -10.25
N SER A 387 -16.19 21.41 -9.98
CA SER A 387 -15.51 20.33 -10.70
C SER A 387 -16.06 20.07 -12.10
#